data_AF-A0A941N439-F1
#
_entry.id   AF-A0A941N439-F1
#
_cell.length_a   1.000
_cell.length_b   1.000
_cell.length_c   1.000
_cell.angle_alpha   90.00
_cell.angle_beta   90.00
_cell.angle_gamma   90.00
#
_symmetry.space_group_name_H-M   'P 1'
#
loop_
_entity.id
_entity.type
_entity.pdbx_description
1 polymer ?
#
loop_
_entity_poly.entity_id
_entity_poly.type
_entity_poly.pdbx_seq_one_letter_code
_entity_poly.pdbx_strand_id
1 'polypeptide(L)'
;PDLARMKEFVKDPVLFRFEYADGLKATMFLMNGLVGDFTFAARIKGQTAPLSTLFYLPPVPNVTYSAALMSKAEETFRTGKAPYPVERTLLTGGLVEAGMQSLHAGQKRLETPHLAIRYQPTRESTFSQS
;
A
#
# COMPACT_ATOMS: atom_id res chain seq x y z
N PRO A 1 -22.43 6.48 -0.13
CA PRO A 1 -23.14 6.67 -1.43
C PRO A 1 -23.73 5.32 -1.86
N ASP A 2 -24.79 5.31 -2.67
CA ASP A 2 -25.29 4.08 -3.29
C ASP A 2 -24.42 3.66 -4.51
N LEU A 3 -24.71 2.49 -5.09
CA LEU A 3 -23.92 1.94 -6.19
C LEU A 3 -23.99 2.80 -7.47
N ALA A 4 -25.16 3.39 -7.76
CA ALA A 4 -25.34 4.24 -8.92
C ALA A 4 -24.41 5.46 -8.83
N ARG A 5 -24.41 6.12 -7.67
CA ARG A 5 -23.57 7.28 -7.41
C ARG A 5 -22.08 6.95 -7.36
N MET A 6 -21.70 5.77 -6.88
CA MET A 6 -20.30 5.32 -6.96
C MET A 6 -19.81 5.18 -8.41
N LYS A 7 -20.65 4.68 -9.33
CA LYS A 7 -20.32 4.59 -10.77
C LYS A 7 -20.27 5.97 -11.44
N GLU A 8 -21.00 6.94 -10.92
CA GLU A 8 -20.90 8.33 -11.37
C GLU A 8 -19.54 8.93 -10.99
N PHE A 9 -19.08 8.69 -9.77
CA PHE A 9 -17.82 9.23 -9.25
C PHE A 9 -16.57 8.52 -9.78
N VAL A 10 -16.62 7.20 -9.93
CA VAL A 10 -15.47 6.38 -10.31
C VAL A 10 -15.70 5.79 -11.70
N LYS A 11 -15.18 6.47 -12.72
CA LYS A 11 -15.35 6.05 -14.13
C LYS A 11 -14.52 4.81 -14.47
N ASP A 12 -13.29 4.77 -13.98
CA ASP A 12 -12.31 3.73 -14.31
C ASP A 12 -11.73 3.11 -13.03
N PRO A 13 -12.51 2.29 -12.30
CA PRO A 13 -12.03 1.62 -11.10
C PRO A 13 -10.98 0.57 -11.46
N VAL A 14 -9.86 0.56 -10.74
CA VAL A 14 -8.84 -0.49 -10.86
C VAL A 14 -8.78 -1.30 -9.59
N LEU A 15 -8.73 -2.63 -9.74
CA LEU A 15 -8.57 -3.56 -8.64
C LEU A 15 -7.35 -4.43 -8.92
N PHE A 16 -6.37 -4.37 -8.03
CA PHE A 16 -5.27 -5.33 -8.00
C PHE A 16 -5.48 -6.36 -6.91
N ARG A 17 -5.31 -7.64 -7.24
CA ARG A 17 -5.46 -8.75 -6.30
C ARG A 17 -4.17 -9.56 -6.27
N PHE A 18 -3.69 -9.82 -5.07
CA PHE A 18 -2.43 -10.50 -4.82
C PHE A 18 -2.61 -11.61 -3.79
N GLU A 19 -1.80 -12.65 -3.91
CA GLU A 19 -1.64 -13.70 -2.91
C GLU A 19 -0.17 -13.74 -2.50
N TYR A 20 0.10 -13.56 -1.21
CA TYR A 20 1.43 -13.66 -0.64
C TYR A 20 1.83 -15.12 -0.49
N ALA A 21 3.14 -15.38 -0.43
CA ALA A 21 3.70 -16.73 -0.31
C ALA A 21 3.28 -17.48 0.98
N ASP A 22 2.81 -16.76 2.01
CA ASP A 22 2.25 -17.32 3.24
C ASP A 22 0.74 -17.59 3.17
N GLY A 23 0.12 -17.37 2.01
CA GLY A 23 -1.32 -17.54 1.77
C GLY A 23 -2.17 -16.33 2.12
N LEU A 24 -1.60 -15.22 2.61
CA LEU A 24 -2.34 -13.98 2.80
C LEU A 24 -2.87 -13.47 1.45
N LYS A 25 -4.15 -13.12 1.40
CA LYS A 25 -4.79 -12.55 0.21
C LYS A 25 -5.04 -11.07 0.41
N ALA A 26 -4.57 -10.25 -0.52
CA ALA A 26 -4.75 -8.81 -0.48
C ALA A 26 -5.48 -8.31 -1.73
N THR A 27 -6.17 -7.19 -1.57
CA THR A 27 -6.85 -6.49 -2.65
C THR A 27 -6.65 -5.00 -2.45
N MET A 28 -6.19 -4.32 -3.50
CA MET A 28 -6.00 -2.87 -3.52
C MET A 28 -6.95 -2.28 -4.56
N PHE A 29 -7.76 -1.32 -4.13
CA PHE A 29 -8.69 -0.61 -5.00
C PHE A 29 -8.18 0.80 -5.28
N LEU A 30 -8.20 1.20 -6.54
CA LEU A 30 -8.07 2.60 -6.95
C LEU A 30 -9.48 3.09 -7.30
N MET A 31 -10.10 3.79 -6.36
CA MET A 31 -11.46 4.33 -6.47
C MET A 31 -11.41 5.86 -6.59
N ASN A 32 -10.64 6.35 -7.57
CA ASN A 32 -10.45 7.78 -7.80
C ASN A 32 -11.80 8.48 -7.98
N GLY A 33 -12.05 9.52 -7.18
CA GLY A 33 -13.32 10.25 -7.14
C GLY A 33 -14.27 9.85 -6.02
N LEU A 34 -14.06 8.69 -5.37
CA LEU A 34 -14.89 8.24 -4.24
C LEU A 34 -14.25 8.54 -2.87
N VAL A 35 -12.96 8.29 -2.74
CA VAL A 35 -12.19 8.52 -1.51
C VAL A 35 -10.86 9.17 -1.88
N GLY A 36 -10.53 10.27 -1.22
CA GLY A 36 -9.25 10.98 -1.41
C GLY A 36 -8.16 10.52 -0.44
N ASP A 37 -8.56 9.97 0.70
CA ASP A 37 -7.69 9.43 1.74
C ASP A 37 -7.35 7.94 1.50
N PHE A 38 -6.40 7.41 2.26
CA PHE A 38 -6.10 5.98 2.23
C PHE A 38 -6.97 5.23 3.25
N THR A 39 -7.67 4.19 2.79
CA THR A 39 -8.44 3.30 3.66
C THR A 39 -7.80 1.93 3.72
N PHE A 40 -7.92 1.25 4.86
CA PHE A 40 -7.47 -0.11 5.03
C PHE A 40 -8.48 -0.91 5.83
N ALA A 41 -8.73 -2.14 5.41
CA ALA A 41 -9.48 -3.10 6.18
C ALA A 41 -8.83 -4.49 6.09
N ALA A 42 -8.84 -5.22 7.20
CA ALA A 42 -8.33 -6.58 7.28
C ALA A 42 -9.20 -7.48 8.14
N ARG A 43 -9.32 -8.74 7.73
CA ARG A 43 -9.82 -9.81 8.60
C ARG A 43 -8.64 -10.41 9.34
N ILE A 44 -8.71 -10.40 10.67
CA ILE A 44 -7.67 -10.94 11.54
C ILE A 44 -8.20 -12.24 12.15
N LYS A 45 -7.42 -13.32 12.05
CA LYS A 45 -7.79 -14.61 12.63
C LYS A 45 -8.06 -14.45 14.13
N GLY A 46 -9.21 -14.95 14.59
CA GLY A 46 -9.64 -14.83 15.98
C GLY A 46 -10.35 -13.52 16.33
N GLN A 47 -10.48 -12.57 15.39
CA GLN A 47 -11.30 -11.37 15.56
C GLN A 47 -12.59 -11.50 14.76
N THR A 48 -13.73 -11.22 15.39
CA THR A 48 -15.05 -11.29 14.75
C THR A 48 -15.30 -10.08 13.85
N ALA A 49 -14.97 -8.88 14.32
CA ALA A 49 -15.03 -7.66 13.54
C ALA A 49 -13.76 -7.48 12.69
N PRO A 50 -13.88 -6.96 11.45
CA PRO A 50 -12.71 -6.58 10.68
C PRO A 50 -12.00 -5.38 11.34
N LEU A 51 -10.67 -5.38 11.32
CA LEU A 51 -9.91 -4.16 11.57
C LEU A 51 -10.17 -3.22 10.39
N SER A 52 -10.55 -1.97 10.66
CA SER A 52 -10.78 -0.96 9.64
C SER A 52 -10.20 0.36 10.10
N THR A 53 -9.45 1.05 9.24
CA THR A 53 -8.83 2.33 9.56
C THR A 53 -8.77 3.23 8.33
N LEU A 54 -8.76 4.53 8.59
CA LEU A 54 -8.59 5.61 7.62
C LEU A 54 -7.30 6.34 7.96
N PHE A 55 -6.43 6.53 6.97
CA PHE A 55 -5.24 7.37 7.08
C PHE A 55 -5.54 8.69 6.41
N TYR A 56 -5.71 9.73 7.23
CA TYR A 56 -5.93 11.08 6.76
C TYR A 56 -4.70 11.61 6.04
N LEU A 57 -4.90 12.15 4.86
CA LEU A 57 -3.89 12.96 4.21
C LEU A 57 -3.86 14.37 4.82
N PRO A 58 -2.69 14.98 4.99
CA PRO A 58 -2.63 16.35 5.48
C PRO A 58 -3.29 17.29 4.45
N PRO A 59 -3.95 18.37 4.90
CA PRO A 59 -4.57 19.33 4.00
C PRO A 59 -3.50 20.10 3.22
N VAL A 60 -3.76 20.35 1.93
CA VAL A 60 -2.94 21.24 1.10
C VAL A 60 -2.98 22.67 1.67
N PRO A 61 -1.86 23.42 1.69
CA PRO A 61 -0.55 23.12 1.08
C PRO A 61 0.44 22.36 1.97
N ASN A 62 0.04 21.97 3.19
CA ASN A 62 0.96 21.35 4.14
C ASN A 62 1.25 19.89 3.76
N VAL A 63 2.48 19.64 3.29
CA VAL A 63 2.96 18.31 2.90
C VAL A 63 3.94 17.75 3.94
N THR A 64 3.51 17.65 5.20
CA THR A 64 4.35 17.20 6.33
C THR A 64 4.99 15.82 6.09
N TYR A 65 4.35 14.96 5.30
CA TYR A 65 4.91 13.67 4.90
C TYR A 65 6.24 13.80 4.13
N SER A 66 6.44 14.89 3.36
CA SER A 66 7.69 15.15 2.64
C SER A 66 8.82 15.51 3.60
N ALA A 67 8.53 16.28 4.65
CA ALA A 67 9.50 16.59 5.70
C ALA A 67 9.88 15.32 6.48
N ALA A 68 8.89 14.49 6.82
CA ALA A 68 9.14 13.20 7.47
C ALA A 68 10.00 12.27 6.60
N LEU A 69 9.74 12.22 5.28
CA LEU A 69 10.56 11.46 4.33
C LEU A 69 12.01 11.98 4.31
N MET A 70 12.21 13.29 4.24
CA MET A 70 13.55 13.88 4.20
C MET A 70 14.32 13.67 5.50
N SER A 71 13.66 13.68 6.66
CA SER A 71 14.29 13.31 7.93
C SER A 71 14.84 11.88 7.91
N LYS A 72 14.14 10.94 7.26
CA LYS A 72 14.62 9.55 7.09
C LYS A 72 15.72 9.42 6.04
N ALA A 73 15.72 10.26 5.01
CA ALA A 73 16.84 10.34 4.07
C ALA A 73 18.12 10.86 4.77
N GLU A 74 18.00 11.92 5.58
CA GLU A 74 19.10 12.46 6.38
C GLU A 74 19.67 11.41 7.35
N GLU A 75 18.80 10.67 8.06
CA GLU A 75 19.20 9.57 8.93
C GLU A 75 20.03 8.52 8.18
N THR A 76 19.62 8.19 6.95
CA THR A 76 20.34 7.26 6.08
C THR A 76 21.72 7.81 5.70
N PHE A 77 21.82 9.07 5.29
CA PHE A 77 23.10 9.69 4.93
C PHE A 77 24.06 9.77 6.12
N ARG A 78 23.55 10.12 7.31
CA ARG A 78 24.34 10.25 8.52
C ARG A 78 24.87 8.90 9.02
N THR A 79 24.09 7.83 8.88
CA THR A 79 24.40 6.52 9.48
C THR A 79 24.91 5.48 8.48
N GLY A 80 24.69 5.69 7.18
CA GLY A 80 24.91 4.71 6.13
C GLY A 80 23.96 3.51 6.18
N LYS A 81 22.89 3.57 6.99
CA LYS A 81 21.96 2.46 7.22
C LYS A 81 20.53 2.87 6.84
N ALA A 82 19.83 1.99 6.14
CA ALA A 82 18.42 2.20 5.82
C ALA A 82 17.56 2.13 7.10
N PRO A 83 16.62 3.08 7.33
CA PRO A 83 15.78 3.12 8.52
C PRO A 83 14.59 2.15 8.46
N TYR A 84 14.48 1.35 7.39
CA TYR A 84 13.42 0.39 7.14
C TYR A 84 13.99 -0.83 6.40
N PRO A 85 13.31 -2.00 6.43
CA PRO A 85 13.73 -3.17 5.67
C PRO A 85 13.61 -2.91 4.16
N VAL A 86 14.74 -2.81 3.46
CA VAL A 86 14.79 -2.46 2.03
C VAL A 86 14.08 -3.49 1.14
N GLU A 87 14.01 -4.73 1.58
CA GLU A 87 13.27 -5.83 0.96
C GLU A 87 11.77 -5.50 0.85
N ARG A 88 11.21 -4.71 1.79
CA ARG A 88 9.83 -4.23 1.70
C ARG A 88 9.62 -3.38 0.45
N THR A 89 10.57 -2.50 0.13
CA THR A 89 10.49 -1.66 -1.08
C THR A 89 10.54 -2.52 -2.35
N LEU A 90 11.43 -3.51 -2.38
CA LEU A 90 11.50 -4.48 -3.47
C LEU A 90 10.16 -5.23 -3.63
N LEU A 91 9.55 -5.67 -2.52
CA LEU A 91 8.27 -6.37 -2.54
C LEU A 91 7.16 -5.49 -3.10
N THR A 92 6.99 -4.28 -2.57
CA THR A 92 5.90 -3.40 -2.97
C THR A 92 6.09 -2.90 -4.40
N GLY A 93 7.31 -2.58 -4.81
CA GLY A 93 7.62 -2.18 -6.18
C GLY A 93 7.37 -3.30 -7.18
N GLY A 94 7.85 -4.51 -6.88
CA GLY A 94 7.62 -5.69 -7.71
C GLY A 94 6.15 -6.08 -7.81
N LEU A 95 5.35 -5.93 -6.74
CA LEU A 95 3.90 -6.16 -6.79
C LEU A 95 3.19 -5.17 -7.72
N VAL A 96 3.58 -3.89 -7.70
CA VAL A 96 3.04 -2.87 -8.62
C VAL A 96 3.45 -3.19 -10.05
N GLU A 97 4.72 -3.51 -10.29
CA GLU A 97 5.22 -3.90 -11.61
C GLU A 97 4.46 -5.11 -12.16
N ALA A 98 4.35 -6.19 -11.38
CA ALA A 98 3.62 -7.39 -11.78
C ALA A 98 2.13 -7.10 -12.02
N GLY A 99 1.51 -6.22 -11.23
CA GLY A 99 0.14 -5.76 -11.44
C GLY A 99 -0.01 -5.05 -12.79
N MET A 100 0.91 -4.15 -13.14
CA MET A 100 0.90 -3.43 -14.42
C MET A 100 1.15 -4.36 -15.61
N GLN A 101 2.09 -5.30 -15.48
CA GLN A 101 2.34 -6.32 -16.51
C GLN A 101 1.12 -7.23 -16.70
N SER A 102 0.47 -7.64 -15.61
CA SER A 102 -0.78 -8.42 -15.65
C SER A 102 -1.87 -7.68 -16.39
N LEU A 103 -2.09 -6.40 -16.06
CA LEU A 103 -3.06 -5.54 -16.73
C LEU A 103 -2.79 -5.44 -18.23
N HIS A 104 -1.53 -5.17 -18.61
CA HIS A 104 -1.11 -5.10 -20.01
C HIS A 104 -1.30 -6.44 -20.76
N ALA A 105 -1.05 -7.57 -20.09
CA ALA A 105 -1.19 -8.91 -20.67
C ALA A 105 -2.64 -9.44 -20.70
N GLY A 106 -3.64 -8.59 -20.48
CA GLY A 106 -5.06 -8.96 -20.48
C GLY A 106 -5.54 -9.53 -19.14
N GLN A 107 -5.07 -8.95 -18.02
CA GLN A 107 -5.48 -9.28 -16.65
C GLN A 107 -5.17 -10.73 -16.24
N LYS A 108 -4.07 -11.28 -16.77
CA LYS A 108 -3.66 -12.66 -16.50
C LYS A 108 -2.97 -12.76 -15.14
N ARG A 109 -3.19 -13.88 -14.44
CA ARG A 109 -2.41 -14.20 -13.25
C ARG A 109 -0.93 -14.36 -13.63
N LEU A 110 -0.05 -13.69 -12.90
CA LEU A 110 1.39 -13.81 -13.04
C LEU A 110 1.96 -14.40 -11.75
N GLU A 111 2.76 -15.44 -11.89
CA GLU A 111 3.57 -15.96 -10.78
C GLU A 111 4.82 -15.09 -10.63
N THR A 112 5.18 -14.78 -9.38
CA THR A 112 6.28 -13.86 -9.06
C THR A 112 7.32 -14.54 -8.16
N PRO A 113 7.99 -15.63 -8.61
CA PRO A 113 8.95 -16.36 -7.78
C PRO A 113 10.14 -15.50 -7.33
N HIS A 114 10.50 -14.48 -8.12
CA HIS A 114 11.55 -13.51 -7.77
C HIS A 114 11.16 -12.57 -6.60
N LEU A 115 9.86 -12.51 -6.24
CA LEU A 115 9.35 -11.78 -5.07
C LEU A 115 9.10 -12.68 -3.85
N ALA A 116 9.60 -13.92 -3.86
CA ALA A 116 9.57 -14.82 -2.70
C ALA A 116 10.56 -14.38 -1.60
N ILE A 117 10.46 -13.13 -1.19
CA ILE A 117 11.34 -12.47 -0.22
C ILE A 117 10.66 -12.40 1.15
N ARG A 118 11.49 -12.47 2.19
CA ARG A 118 11.07 -12.35 3.59
C ARG A 118 11.74 -11.14 4.19
N TYR A 119 11.01 -10.39 4.99
CA TYR A 119 11.56 -9.26 5.72
C TYR A 119 10.90 -9.18 7.10
N GLN A 120 11.61 -8.58 8.05
CA GLN A 120 11.09 -8.28 9.37
C GLN A 120 10.76 -6.79 9.45
N PRO A 121 9.51 -6.39 9.69
CA PRO A 121 9.18 -4.98 9.91
C PRO A 121 9.84 -4.46 11.20
N THR A 122 10.06 -3.15 11.27
CA THR A 122 10.50 -2.48 12.50
C THR A 122 9.45 -2.67 13.59
N ARG A 123 9.91 -2.83 14.84
CA ARG A 123 9.00 -2.93 16.00
C ARG A 123 8.25 -1.63 16.23
N GLU A 124 8.93 -0.51 16.04
CA GLU A 124 8.37 0.82 16.17
C GLU A 124 7.72 1.27 14.86
N SER A 125 6.63 2.03 14.99
CA SER A 125 5.96 2.63 13.85
C SER A 125 6.82 3.77 13.29
N THR A 126 7.01 3.77 11.97
CA THR A 126 7.66 4.88 11.26
C THR A 126 6.65 5.96 10.82
N PHE A 127 5.39 5.85 11.24
CA PHE A 127 4.37 6.85 10.96
C PHE A 127 4.71 8.16 11.69
N SER A 128 4.77 9.26 10.95
CA SER A 128 5.03 10.57 11.54
C SER A 128 3.83 10.99 12.38
N GLN A 129 4.07 11.22 13.67
CA GLN A 129 3.11 11.84 14.57
C GLN A 129 3.48 13.32 14.67
N SER A 130 2.52 14.20 14.39
CA SER A 130 2.66 15.66 14.47
C SER A 130 1.65 16.21 15.45
#